data_AF-A0A7W9L631-F1
#
_entry.id   AF-A0A7W9L631-F1
#
_cell.length_a   1.000
_cell.length_b   1.000
_cell.length_c   1.000
_cell.angle_alpha   90.00
_cell.angle_beta   90.00
_cell.angle_gamma   90.00
#
_symmetry.space_group_name_H-M   'P 1'
#
loop_
_entity.id
_entity.type
_entity.pdbx_description
1 polymer ?
#
loop_
_entity_poly.entity_id
_entity_poly.type
_entity_poly.pdbx_seq_one_letter_code
_entity_poly.pdbx_strand_id
1 'polypeptide(L)'
;MPQQNGPHVAIVGAGFSGLLTAVNLLKASRDVRVTLIERRGVFGPGTAYDTGNPGHLLNVRLDNMSAFPDQPSHLADWLAEQPSWRAQDGFITRGVYGDYLQALLDEALDDAPDR
;
A
#
# COMPACT_ATOMS: atom_id res chain seq x y z
N MET A 1 25.85 -0.46 20.01
CA MET A 1 24.61 -0.50 19.23
C MET A 1 23.75 0.67 19.72
N PRO A 2 23.35 1.64 18.90
CA PRO A 2 22.39 2.63 19.36
C PRO A 2 21.12 1.88 19.77
N GLN A 3 20.66 2.09 21.00
CA GLN A 3 19.36 1.59 21.44
C GLN A 3 18.30 2.33 20.61
N GLN A 4 17.62 1.62 19.71
CA GLN A 4 16.45 2.16 19.03
C GLN A 4 15.38 2.42 20.10
N ASN A 5 15.26 3.67 20.52
CA ASN A 5 14.49 4.08 21.70
C ASN A 5 13.06 4.52 21.37
N GLY A 6 12.62 4.31 20.13
CA GLY A 6 11.26 4.62 19.70
C GLY A 6 10.29 3.45 19.89
N PRO A 7 8.98 3.72 19.79
CA PRO A 7 7.96 2.70 20.05
C PRO A 7 7.99 1.62 18.98
N HIS A 8 7.82 0.37 19.42
CA HIS A 8 7.63 -0.79 18.55
C HIS A 8 6.14 -1.13 18.48
N VAL A 9 5.57 -1.05 17.28
CA VAL A 9 4.14 -1.28 17.01
C VAL A 9 3.96 -2.61 16.28
N ALA A 10 3.18 -3.52 16.87
CA ALA A 10 2.72 -4.73 16.19
C ALA A 10 1.34 -4.50 15.58
N ILE A 11 1.19 -4.81 14.30
CA ILE A 11 -0.06 -4.68 13.53
C ILE A 11 -0.51 -6.09 13.14
N VAL A 12 -1.70 -6.47 13.58
CA VAL A 12 -2.30 -7.78 13.27
C VAL A 12 -3.23 -7.65 12.07
N GLY A 13 -2.87 -8.32 10.98
CA GLY A 13 -3.49 -8.23 9.66
C GLY A 13 -2.68 -7.32 8.75
N ALA A 14 -2.18 -7.86 7.64
CA ALA A 14 -1.42 -7.11 6.63
C ALA A 14 -2.19 -6.97 5.31
N GLY A 15 -3.51 -6.86 5.37
CA GLY A 15 -4.30 -6.34 4.25
C GLY A 15 -4.19 -4.81 4.15
N PHE A 16 -5.04 -4.20 3.32
CA PHE A 16 -5.06 -2.76 3.04
C PHE A 16 -4.84 -1.86 4.26
N SER A 17 -5.68 -1.99 5.30
CA SER A 17 -5.62 -1.12 6.47
C SER A 17 -4.33 -1.29 7.27
N GLY A 18 -3.86 -2.54 7.42
CA GLY A 18 -2.63 -2.81 8.17
C GLY A 18 -1.40 -2.30 7.43
N LEU A 19 -1.35 -2.53 6.11
CA LEU A 19 -0.29 -2.00 5.24
C LEU A 19 -0.23 -0.47 5.34
N LEU A 20 -1.34 0.23 5.07
CA LEU A 20 -1.30 1.70 5.08
C LEU A 20 -1.02 2.27 6.47
N THR A 21 -1.43 1.56 7.53
CA THR A 21 -1.05 1.94 8.90
C THR A 21 0.47 1.84 9.08
N ALA A 22 1.08 0.73 8.65
CA ALA A 22 2.55 0.56 8.71
C ALA A 22 3.29 1.64 7.92
N VAL A 23 2.89 1.86 6.66
CA VAL A 23 3.49 2.88 5.78
C VAL A 23 3.40 4.26 6.42
N ASN A 24 2.23 4.66 6.93
CA ASN A 24 2.07 5.97 7.57
C ASN A 24 2.90 6.11 8.86
N LEU A 25 3.01 5.05 9.68
CA LEU A 25 3.85 5.06 10.88
C LEU A 25 5.34 5.21 10.54
N LEU A 26 5.81 4.51 9.51
CA LEU A 26 7.21 4.57 9.06
C LEU A 26 7.55 5.95 8.46
N LYS A 27 6.61 6.58 7.75
CA LYS A 27 6.75 7.95 7.22
C LYS A 27 6.72 9.02 8.32
N ALA A 28 5.93 8.82 9.38
CA ALA A 28 5.72 9.82 10.43
C ALA A 28 6.92 10.02 11.36
N SER A 29 7.75 8.99 11.56
CA SER A 29 8.91 9.06 12.44
C SER A 29 9.98 8.08 11.99
N ARG A 30 11.26 8.40 12.20
CA ARG A 30 12.39 7.49 11.95
C ARG A 30 12.69 6.53 13.11
N ASP A 31 12.09 6.76 14.27
CA ASP A 31 12.37 5.98 15.49
C ASP A 31 11.36 4.85 15.72
N VAL A 32 10.24 4.84 14.97
CA VAL A 32 9.22 3.79 15.07
C VAL A 32 9.71 2.51 14.43
N ARG A 33 9.47 1.38 15.08
CA ARG A 33 9.60 0.05 14.49
C ARG A 33 8.22 -0.57 14.30
N VAL A 34 7.97 -1.26 13.18
CA VAL A 34 6.70 -1.92 12.88
C VAL A 34 6.90 -3.43 12.71
N THR A 35 5.93 -4.22 13.16
CA THR A 35 5.85 -5.64 12.82
C THR A 35 4.46 -5.94 12.29
N LEU A 36 4.39 -6.29 11.01
CA LEU A 36 3.17 -6.75 10.34
C LEU A 36 3.03 -8.26 10.52
N ILE A 37 1.88 -8.69 11.02
CA ILE A 37 1.57 -10.10 11.26
C ILE A 37 0.42 -10.50 10.34
N GLU A 38 0.67 -11.42 9.43
CA GLU A 38 -0.33 -11.90 8.48
C GLU A 38 -0.35 -13.42 8.38
N ARG A 39 -1.56 -14.00 8.43
CA ARG A 39 -1.78 -15.44 8.38
C ARG A 39 -1.71 -15.97 6.95
N ARG A 40 -2.13 -15.17 5.96
CA ARG A 40 -2.25 -15.58 4.56
C ARG A 40 -0.91 -15.66 3.82
N GLY A 41 0.16 -15.09 4.38
CA GLY A 41 1.48 -15.02 3.76
C GLY A 41 1.61 -14.01 2.61
N VAL A 42 0.55 -13.24 2.33
CA VAL A 42 0.54 -12.16 1.34
C VAL A 42 0.24 -10.85 2.05
N PHE A 43 1.12 -9.88 1.89
CA PHE A 43 1.03 -8.55 2.52
C PHE A 43 0.56 -7.54 1.48
N GLY A 44 -0.24 -6.56 1.89
CA GLY A 44 -0.69 -5.45 1.07
C GLY A 44 -2.13 -5.58 0.58
N PRO A 45 -2.39 -6.17 -0.61
CA PRO A 45 -3.69 -6.05 -1.29
C PRO A 45 -4.88 -6.46 -0.42
N GLY A 46 -4.69 -7.43 0.48
CA GLY A 46 -5.75 -7.96 1.32
C GLY A 46 -6.93 -8.50 0.50
N THR A 47 -8.04 -8.87 1.14
CA THR A 47 -9.18 -9.49 0.45
C THR A 47 -9.86 -8.58 -0.58
N ALA A 48 -9.78 -7.26 -0.40
CA ALA A 48 -10.46 -6.31 -1.27
C ALA A 48 -9.79 -6.19 -2.64
N TYR A 49 -8.46 -6.33 -2.71
CA TYR A 49 -7.66 -6.06 -3.91
C TYR A 49 -6.93 -7.30 -4.45
N ASP A 50 -6.83 -8.37 -3.66
CA ASP A 50 -6.41 -9.71 -4.09
C ASP A 50 -7.59 -10.47 -4.73
N THR A 51 -8.00 -10.03 -5.92
CA THR A 51 -9.13 -10.60 -6.66
C THR A 51 -8.66 -11.56 -7.75
N GLY A 52 -9.20 -12.77 -7.77
CA GLY A 52 -8.96 -13.73 -8.86
C GLY A 52 -9.63 -13.37 -10.19
N ASN A 53 -10.54 -12.38 -10.20
CA ASN A 53 -11.17 -11.89 -11.42
C ASN A 53 -10.47 -10.61 -11.91
N PRO A 54 -9.83 -10.62 -13.10
CA PRO A 54 -9.14 -9.46 -13.65
C PRO A 54 -10.08 -8.31 -14.03
N GLY A 55 -11.38 -8.56 -14.20
CA GLY A 55 -12.38 -7.56 -14.56
C GLY A 55 -13.04 -6.84 -13.38
N HIS A 56 -12.67 -7.15 -12.13
CA HIS A 56 -13.26 -6.46 -10.98
C HIS A 56 -12.75 -5.02 -10.87
N LEU A 57 -13.54 -4.07 -11.35
CA LEU A 57 -13.26 -2.64 -11.24
C LEU A 57 -13.38 -2.13 -9.80
N LEU A 58 -12.65 -1.05 -9.50
CA LEU A 58 -12.96 -0.20 -8.36
C LEU A 58 -14.30 0.51 -8.60
N ASN A 59 -15.03 0.76 -7.50
CA ASN A 59 -16.28 1.54 -7.54
C ASN A 59 -16.01 3.06 -7.55
N VAL A 60 -14.76 3.47 -7.67
CA VAL A 60 -14.30 4.86 -7.68
C VAL A 60 -13.46 5.11 -8.93
N ARG A 61 -13.53 6.34 -9.44
CA ARG A 61 -12.68 6.78 -10.54
C ARG A 61 -11.24 6.95 -10.05
N LEU A 62 -10.28 6.77 -10.95
CA LEU A 62 -8.86 6.98 -10.71
C LEU A 62 -8.60 8.34 -10.04
N ASP A 63 -9.17 9.41 -10.59
CA ASP A 63 -8.98 10.79 -10.13
C ASP A 63 -9.47 11.05 -8.70
N ASN A 64 -10.29 10.13 -8.15
CA ASN A 64 -10.88 10.23 -6.81
C ASN A 64 -10.27 9.19 -5.85
N MET A 65 -9.15 8.56 -6.21
CA MET A 65 -8.57 7.47 -5.43
C MET A 65 -7.07 7.66 -5.21
N SER A 66 -6.64 7.49 -3.96
CA SER A 66 -5.23 7.45 -3.55
C SER A 66 -5.10 6.62 -2.26
N ALA A 67 -3.90 6.14 -1.95
CA ALA A 67 -3.60 5.62 -0.61
C ALA A 67 -3.40 6.74 0.42
N PHE A 68 -3.12 7.97 -0.04
CA PHE A 68 -2.76 9.11 0.79
C PHE A 68 -3.76 10.26 0.57
N PRO A 69 -4.54 10.66 1.59
CA PRO A 69 -5.55 11.71 1.43
C PRO A 69 -4.94 13.10 1.17
N ASP A 70 -3.71 13.33 1.61
CA ASP A 70 -2.90 14.52 1.36
C ASP A 70 -2.24 14.52 -0.03
N GLN A 71 -2.23 13.39 -0.75
CA GLN A 71 -1.64 13.24 -2.07
C GLN A 71 -2.66 12.60 -3.02
N PRO A 72 -3.70 13.34 -3.42
CA PRO A 72 -4.82 12.79 -4.20
C PRO A 72 -4.41 12.27 -5.59
N SER A 73 -3.33 12.78 -6.18
CA SER A 73 -2.83 12.33 -7.48
C SER A 73 -1.90 11.11 -7.39
N HIS A 74 -1.46 10.69 -6.20
CA HIS A 74 -0.35 9.73 -6.05
C HIS A 74 -0.58 8.41 -6.80
N LEU A 75 -1.81 7.89 -6.80
CA LEU A 75 -2.14 6.70 -7.57
C LEU A 75 -2.05 6.96 -9.08
N ALA A 76 -2.59 8.09 -9.55
CA ALA A 76 -2.54 8.45 -10.96
C ALA A 76 -1.10 8.69 -11.44
N ASP A 77 -0.27 9.33 -10.62
CA ASP A 77 1.15 9.58 -10.90
C ASP A 77 1.93 8.26 -10.97
N TRP A 78 1.78 7.37 -9.97
CA TRP A 78 2.38 6.03 -10.00
C TRP A 78 1.97 5.23 -11.24
N LEU A 79 0.71 5.36 -11.63
CA LEU A 79 0.14 4.61 -12.74
C LEU A 79 0.56 5.16 -14.11
N ALA A 80 0.89 6.45 -14.20
CA ALA A 80 1.45 7.05 -15.40
C ALA A 80 2.83 6.47 -15.76
N GLU A 81 3.54 5.89 -14.78
CA GLU A 81 4.80 5.19 -14.96
C GLU A 81 4.63 3.72 -15.39
N GLN A 82 3.39 3.20 -15.43
CA GLN A 82 3.11 1.80 -15.77
C GLN A 82 2.73 1.63 -17.25
N PRO A 83 3.65 1.16 -18.12
CA PRO A 83 3.41 1.08 -19.56
C PRO A 83 2.35 0.03 -19.95
N SER A 84 2.10 -0.94 -19.07
CA SER A 84 1.16 -2.04 -19.27
C SER A 84 -0.29 -1.69 -18.95
N TRP A 85 -0.55 -0.51 -18.38
CA TRP A 85 -1.87 -0.18 -17.85
C TRP A 85 -2.59 0.91 -18.64
N ARG A 86 -3.92 0.75 -18.79
CA ARG A 86 -4.83 1.77 -19.35
C ARG A 86 -6.13 1.81 -18.54
N ALA A 87 -6.58 3.02 -18.20
CA ALA A 87 -7.89 3.25 -17.58
C ALA A 87 -9.01 2.85 -18.54
N GLN A 88 -10.05 2.23 -18.01
CA GLN A 88 -11.30 2.00 -18.75
C GLN A 88 -12.33 3.02 -18.26
N ASP A 89 -12.60 4.05 -19.07
CA ASP A 89 -13.52 5.15 -18.74
C ASP A 89 -13.22 5.85 -17.40
N GLY A 90 -11.94 5.89 -17.02
CA GLY A 90 -11.46 6.46 -15.75
C GLY A 90 -11.53 5.51 -14.55
N PHE A 91 -11.84 4.23 -14.76
CA PHE A 91 -11.80 3.19 -13.73
C PHE A 91 -10.58 2.29 -13.90
N ILE A 92 -10.12 1.77 -12.77
CA ILE A 92 -9.02 0.80 -12.69
C ILE A 92 -9.54 -0.49 -12.06
N THR A 93 -8.86 -1.60 -12.30
CA THR A 93 -9.20 -2.87 -11.65
C THR A 93 -8.70 -2.87 -10.21
N ARG A 94 -9.38 -3.64 -9.35
CA ARG A 94 -8.93 -3.93 -7.99
C ARG A 94 -7.54 -4.54 -7.96
N GLY A 95 -7.20 -5.38 -8.96
CA GLY A 95 -5.87 -5.95 -9.11
C GLY A 95 -4.80 -4.87 -9.31
N VAL A 96 -5.04 -3.90 -10.20
CA VAL A 96 -4.12 -2.77 -10.42
C VAL A 96 -3.94 -1.93 -9.16
N TYR A 97 -5.01 -1.71 -8.39
CA TYR A 97 -4.87 -1.05 -7.09
C TYR A 97 -4.10 -1.92 -6.08
N GLY A 98 -4.23 -3.25 -6.16
CA GLY A 98 -3.39 -4.20 -5.42
C GLY A 98 -1.91 -4.07 -5.75
N ASP A 99 -1.57 -3.96 -7.03
CA ASP A 99 -0.18 -3.76 -7.49
C ASP A 99 0.40 -2.44 -6.96
N TYR A 100 -0.41 -1.37 -6.95
CA TYR A 100 -0.05 -0.11 -6.32
C TYR A 100 0.26 -0.26 -4.82
N LEU A 101 -0.58 -1.00 -4.08
CA LEU A 101 -0.33 -1.27 -2.66
C LEU A 101 0.93 -2.10 -2.44
N GLN A 102 1.25 -3.03 -3.33
CA GLN A 102 2.50 -3.79 -3.28
C GLN A 102 3.70 -2.88 -3.50
N ALA A 103 3.64 -1.96 -4.47
CA ALA A 103 4.71 -1.00 -4.70
C ALA A 103 4.97 -0.11 -3.47
N LEU A 104 3.92 0.32 -2.77
CA LEU A 104 4.06 1.10 -1.53
C LEU A 104 4.71 0.29 -0.39
N LEU A 105 4.45 -1.02 -0.33
CA LEU A 105 5.10 -1.90 0.63
C LEU A 105 6.59 -2.03 0.31
N ASP A 106 6.92 -2.27 -0.96
CA ASP A 106 8.29 -2.43 -1.43
C ASP A 106 9.11 -1.14 -1.18
N GLU A 107 8.54 0.02 -1.50
CA GLU A 107 9.14 1.34 -1.19
C GLU A 107 9.40 1.51 0.31
N ALA A 108 8.42 1.15 1.16
CA ALA A 108 8.59 1.26 2.61
C ALA A 108 9.67 0.32 3.16
N LEU A 109 9.84 -0.87 2.57
CA LEU A 109 10.89 -1.82 2.93
C LEU A 109 12.28 -1.32 2.48
N ASP A 110 12.37 -0.67 1.32
CA ASP A 110 13.60 -0.09 0.81
C ASP A 110 14.02 1.15 1.62
N ASP A 111 13.07 1.99 2.01
CA ASP A 111 13.31 3.21 2.81
C ASP A 111 13.62 2.92 4.28
N ALA A 112 13.12 1.79 4.80
CA ALA A 112 13.20 1.45 6.23
C ALA A 112 13.52 -0.05 6.48
N PRO A 113 14.62 -0.61 5.92
CA PRO A 113 14.88 -2.05 5.91
C PRO A 113 15.06 -2.68 7.30
N ASP A 114 15.47 -1.88 8.29
CA ASP A 114 15.75 -2.31 9.66
C ASP A 114 14.64 -1.97 10.67
N ARG A 115 13.46 -1.53 10.19
CA ARG A 115 12.39 -0.95 11.01
C ARG A 115 11.03 -1.58 10.79
#